data_AF-A0A4Q3U4L2-F1
#
_entry.id   AF-A0A4Q3U4L2-F1
#
_cell.length_a   1.000
_cell.length_b   1.000
_cell.length_c   1.000
_cell.angle_alpha   90.00
_cell.angle_beta   90.00
_cell.angle_gamma   90.00
#
_symmetry.space_group_name_H-M   'P 1'
#
loop_
_entity.id
_entity.type
_entity.pdbx_description
1 polymer ?
#
loop_
_entity_poly.entity_id
_entity_poly.type
_entity_poly.pdbx_seq_one_letter_code
_entity_poly.pdbx_strand_id
1 'polypeptide(L)'
;MPPLPRHPAPGTEPGAYTLTLQGKSGTVTKQATVSVTVGKAGDLVVNWVVPTPGKAYTRGPLLLQFTVEGGAAEQVEILKDTTVLVKPTGSPYSFTWDTTSEAEGTYQLSIRATRGGAVFTSAPRTVIVDRTAPTVASFLPAKDAVTV
;
A
#
# COMPACT_ATOMS: atom_id res chain seq x y z
N MET A 1 -29.83 -26.71 -24.42
CA MET A 1 -29.25 -25.35 -24.54
C MET A 1 -29.33 -24.69 -23.16
N PRO A 2 -28.24 -24.60 -22.39
CA PRO A 2 -28.28 -23.97 -21.08
C PRO A 2 -28.40 -22.44 -21.23
N PRO A 3 -29.13 -21.73 -20.35
CA PRO A 3 -29.28 -20.29 -20.44
C PRO A 3 -27.96 -19.58 -20.06
N LEU A 4 -27.61 -18.55 -20.83
CA LEU A 4 -26.50 -17.62 -20.57
C LEU A 4 -26.71 -16.91 -19.22
N PRO A 5 -25.67 -16.79 -18.37
CA PRO A 5 -25.73 -15.95 -17.19
C PRO A 5 -25.91 -14.50 -17.62
N ARG A 6 -27.00 -13.88 -17.16
CA ARG A 6 -27.27 -12.46 -17.38
C ARG A 6 -26.24 -11.67 -16.56
N HIS A 7 -25.35 -10.96 -17.24
CA HIS A 7 -24.53 -9.94 -16.60
C HIS A 7 -25.47 -8.89 -15.97
N PRO A 8 -25.36 -8.60 -14.66
CA PRO A 8 -26.06 -7.45 -14.09
C PRO A 8 -25.50 -6.18 -14.74
N ALA A 9 -26.40 -5.27 -15.12
CA ALA A 9 -26.02 -3.92 -15.51
C ALA A 9 -25.12 -3.28 -14.43
N PRO A 10 -24.16 -2.40 -14.77
CA PRO A 10 -23.38 -1.68 -13.78
C PRO A 10 -24.29 -0.64 -13.10
N GLY A 11 -25.10 -1.09 -12.16
CA GLY A 11 -25.75 -0.24 -11.18
C GLY A 11 -24.65 0.26 -10.24
N THR A 12 -24.45 1.57 -10.22
CA THR A 12 -23.49 2.27 -9.35
C THR A 12 -23.97 2.21 -7.90
N GLU A 13 -24.09 1.02 -7.34
CA GLU A 13 -24.33 0.86 -5.91
C GLU A 13 -23.04 1.17 -5.17
N PRO A 14 -23.07 2.05 -4.14
CA PRO A 14 -21.93 2.30 -3.29
C PRO A 14 -21.41 0.98 -2.70
N GLY A 15 -20.14 0.68 -2.94
CA GLY A 15 -19.59 -0.64 -2.63
C GLY A 15 -18.12 -0.78 -2.99
N ALA A 16 -17.47 -1.78 -2.40
CA ALA A 16 -16.11 -2.16 -2.76
C ALA A 16 -16.15 -3.07 -4.00
N TYR A 17 -15.58 -2.61 -5.10
CA TYR A 17 -15.40 -3.37 -6.33
C TYR A 17 -13.96 -3.88 -6.41
N THR A 18 -13.78 -5.13 -6.78
CA THR A 18 -12.44 -5.71 -7.01
C THR A 18 -12.26 -5.98 -8.49
N LEU A 19 -11.27 -5.33 -9.10
CA LEU A 19 -10.80 -5.68 -10.44
C LEU A 19 -9.62 -6.64 -10.32
N THR A 20 -9.76 -7.85 -10.85
CA THR A 20 -8.67 -8.82 -10.90
C THR A 20 -8.01 -8.76 -12.26
N LEU A 21 -6.78 -8.24 -12.31
CA LEU A 21 -5.94 -8.28 -13.49
C LEU A 21 -5.09 -9.55 -13.44
N GLN A 22 -5.28 -10.42 -14.42
CA GLN A 22 -4.48 -11.64 -14.59
C GLN A 22 -3.50 -11.43 -15.74
N GLY A 23 -2.22 -11.22 -15.41
CA GLY A 23 -1.15 -11.22 -16.39
C GLY A 23 -0.63 -12.65 -16.55
N LYS A 24 -0.76 -13.23 -17.74
CA LYS A 24 -0.18 -14.54 -18.07
C LYS A 24 0.98 -14.35 -19.05
N SER A 25 2.17 -14.82 -18.68
CA SER A 25 3.30 -14.98 -19.61
C SER A 25 3.79 -16.42 -19.51
N GLY A 26 3.49 -17.24 -20.53
CA GLY A 26 3.72 -18.68 -20.50
C GLY A 26 2.95 -19.38 -19.36
N THR A 27 3.65 -20.14 -18.52
CA THR A 27 3.08 -20.83 -17.33
C THR A 27 2.94 -19.92 -16.11
N VAL A 28 3.52 -18.72 -16.14
CA VAL A 28 3.50 -17.79 -15.01
C VAL A 28 2.22 -16.97 -15.08
N THR A 29 1.36 -17.15 -14.07
CA THR A 29 0.15 -16.35 -13.88
C THR A 29 0.39 -15.42 -12.70
N LYS A 30 0.37 -14.11 -12.94
CA LYS A 30 0.48 -13.10 -11.89
C LYS A 30 -0.87 -12.41 -11.74
N GLN A 31 -1.39 -12.39 -10.52
CA GLN A 31 -2.63 -11.68 -10.19
C GLN A 31 -2.28 -10.35 -9.55
N ALA A 32 -2.91 -9.28 -10.03
CA ALA A 32 -2.97 -8.00 -9.35
C ALA A 32 -4.44 -7.70 -9.06
N THR A 33 -4.76 -7.40 -7.81
CA THR A 33 -6.11 -7.00 -7.42
C THR A 33 -6.10 -5.51 -7.17
N VAL A 34 -6.98 -4.79 -7.88
CA VAL A 34 -7.25 -3.38 -7.66
C VAL A 34 -8.61 -3.27 -6.99
N SER A 35 -8.63 -2.84 -5.73
CA SER A 35 -9.88 -2.53 -5.02
C SER A 35 -10.26 -1.09 -5.30
N VAL A 36 -11.43 -0.88 -5.88
CA VAL A 36 -12.04 0.43 -6.13
C VAL A 36 -13.24 0.55 -5.20
N THR A 37 -13.20 1.45 -4.24
CA THR A 37 -14.36 1.75 -3.40
C THR A 37 -15.13 2.91 -4.04
N VAL A 38 -16.36 2.65 -4.45
CA VAL A 38 -17.30 3.71 -4.84
C VAL A 38 -17.98 4.17 -3.55
N GLY A 39 -17.54 5.33 -3.03
CA GLY A 39 -18.22 5.99 -1.92
C GLY A 39 -19.63 6.44 -2.32
N LYS A 40 -20.48 6.77 -1.34
CA LYS A 40 -21.72 7.50 -1.65
C LYS A 40 -21.35 8.81 -2.33
N ALA A 41 -22.23 9.34 -3.18
CA ALA A 41 -22.01 10.64 -3.80
C ALA A 41 -21.77 11.71 -2.70
N GLY A 42 -20.54 12.21 -2.59
CA GLY A 42 -20.10 13.15 -1.55
C GLY A 42 -19.11 12.61 -0.52
N ASP A 43 -18.88 11.29 -0.47
CA ASP A 43 -17.88 10.65 0.40
C ASP A 43 -16.45 10.93 -0.09
N LEU A 44 -15.52 10.96 0.86
CA LEU A 44 -14.10 11.08 0.53
C LEU A 44 -13.51 9.73 0.18
N VAL A 45 -12.74 9.67 -0.91
CA VAL A 45 -11.99 8.49 -1.33
C VAL A 45 -10.51 8.78 -1.12
N VAL A 46 -9.84 7.98 -0.30
CA VAL A 46 -8.42 8.15 0.00
C VAL A 46 -7.62 7.10 -0.75
N ASN A 47 -6.78 7.54 -1.69
CA ASN A 47 -6.02 6.67 -2.57
C ASN A 47 -4.51 6.81 -2.35
N TRP A 48 -3.85 5.71 -2.03
CA TRP A 48 -2.40 5.65 -1.93
C TRP A 48 -1.75 5.70 -3.31
N VAL A 49 -0.75 6.56 -3.47
CA VAL A 49 0.17 6.58 -4.62
C VAL A 49 1.46 5.85 -4.26
N VAL A 50 2.06 6.18 -3.10
CA VAL A 50 3.27 5.54 -2.57
C VAL A 50 3.13 5.38 -1.04
N PRO A 51 3.44 4.19 -0.47
CA PRO A 51 3.87 2.97 -1.15
C PRO A 51 2.72 2.29 -1.91
N THR A 52 3.07 1.57 -2.98
CA THR A 52 2.13 0.72 -3.71
C THR A 52 1.61 -0.42 -2.82
N PRO A 53 0.43 -0.99 -3.12
CA PRO A 53 -0.09 -2.12 -2.36
C PRO A 53 0.93 -3.28 -2.27
N GLY A 54 1.15 -3.79 -1.06
CA GLY A 54 2.10 -4.86 -0.78
C GLY A 54 3.01 -4.56 0.40
N LYS A 55 4.16 -5.25 0.45
CA LYS A 55 5.23 -5.01 1.41
C LYS A 55 6.27 -4.08 0.79
N ALA A 56 6.50 -2.93 1.40
CA ALA A 56 7.64 -2.07 1.08
C ALA A 56 8.76 -2.33 2.08
N TYR A 57 10.00 -2.44 1.60
CA TYR A 57 11.18 -2.59 2.47
C TYR A 57 11.95 -1.27 2.45
N THR A 58 12.33 -0.77 3.61
CA THR A 58 13.09 0.47 3.73
C THR A 58 14.19 0.36 4.77
N ARG A 59 15.28 1.08 4.50
CA ARG A 59 16.44 1.26 5.38
C ARG A 59 16.74 2.74 5.63
N GLY A 60 15.84 3.63 5.20
CA GLY A 60 16.07 5.07 5.11
C GLY A 60 14.77 5.85 4.87
N PRO A 61 14.85 7.14 4.51
CA PRO A 61 13.66 7.96 4.30
C PRO A 61 12.73 7.33 3.25
N LEU A 62 11.47 7.12 3.62
CA LEU A 62 10.42 6.59 2.77
C LEU A 62 9.44 7.70 2.39
N LEU A 63 9.29 7.93 1.09
CA LEU A 63 8.29 8.86 0.56
C LEU A 63 6.90 8.24 0.65
N LEU A 64 5.97 8.96 1.25
CA LEU A 64 4.55 8.66 1.32
C LEU A 64 3.78 9.66 0.45
N GLN A 65 2.99 9.16 -0.48
CA GLN A 65 2.17 9.98 -1.38
C GLN A 65 0.76 9.39 -1.50
N PHE A 66 -0.23 10.27 -1.50
CA PHE A 66 -1.63 9.87 -1.62
C PHE A 66 -2.49 11.05 -2.09
N THR A 67 -3.68 10.73 -2.58
CA THR A 67 -4.71 11.69 -2.96
C THR A 67 -5.96 11.48 -2.12
N VAL A 68 -6.69 12.57 -1.88
CA VAL A 68 -8.05 12.52 -1.34
C VAL A 68 -8.96 13.10 -2.41
N GLU A 69 -9.89 12.29 -2.87
CA GLU A 69 -10.85 12.59 -3.93
C GLU A 69 -12.28 12.67 -3.34
N GLY A 70 -13.22 13.26 -4.07
CA GLY A 70 -14.60 13.44 -3.59
C GLY A 70 -14.85 14.73 -2.78
N GLY A 71 -13.83 15.56 -2.59
CA GLY A 71 -13.93 16.89 -1.97
C GLY A 71 -12.75 17.24 -1.08
N ALA A 72 -12.90 18.31 -0.30
CA ALA A 72 -11.91 18.69 0.71
C ALA A 72 -12.19 17.96 2.03
N ALA A 73 -11.16 17.32 2.58
CA ALA A 73 -11.15 16.84 3.95
C ALA A 73 -10.92 18.00 4.92
N GLU A 74 -11.59 17.98 6.08
CA GLU A 74 -11.35 18.93 7.17
C GLU A 74 -10.06 18.59 7.91
N GLN A 75 -9.77 17.29 8.04
CA GLN A 75 -8.56 16.78 8.65
C GLN A 75 -8.06 15.54 7.91
N VAL A 76 -6.75 15.45 7.73
CA VAL A 76 -6.08 14.29 7.15
C VAL A 76 -4.93 13.88 8.06
N GLU A 77 -4.82 12.58 8.31
CA GLU A 77 -3.83 12.00 9.21
C GLU A 77 -3.22 10.75 8.58
N ILE A 78 -1.90 10.67 8.59
CA ILE A 78 -1.20 9.40 8.32
C ILE A 78 -1.02 8.72 9.66
N LEU A 79 -1.51 7.49 9.79
CA LEU A 79 -1.31 6.65 10.96
C LEU A 79 -0.21 5.62 10.70
N LYS A 80 0.64 5.43 11.70
CA LYS A 80 1.56 4.31 11.85
C LYS A 80 1.00 3.38 12.92
N ASP A 81 0.55 2.22 12.51
CA ASP A 81 -0.25 1.27 13.27
C ASP A 81 -1.52 1.93 13.81
N THR A 82 -1.51 2.33 15.08
CA THR A 82 -2.62 3.04 15.75
C THR A 82 -2.29 4.48 16.12
N THR A 83 -1.04 4.91 15.89
CA THR A 83 -0.53 6.21 16.31
C THR A 83 -0.51 7.17 15.13
N VAL A 84 -0.91 8.43 15.34
CA VAL A 84 -0.80 9.46 14.29
C VAL A 84 0.67 9.78 14.07
N LEU A 85 1.15 9.54 12.85
CA LEU A 85 2.51 9.86 12.43
C LEU A 85 2.62 11.36 12.08
N VAL A 86 1.67 11.86 11.29
CA VAL A 86 1.64 13.26 10.83
C VAL A 86 0.24 13.65 10.36
N LYS A 87 -0.06 14.96 10.39
CA LYS A 87 -1.29 15.56 9.85
C LYS A 87 -0.96 16.44 8.64
N PRO A 88 -0.81 15.88 7.43
CA PRO A 88 -0.36 16.65 6.27
C PRO A 88 -1.48 17.55 5.74
N THR A 89 -1.10 18.65 5.12
CA THR A 89 -2.00 19.61 4.46
C THR A 89 -1.52 19.88 3.04
N GLY A 90 -2.42 20.30 2.15
CA GLY A 90 -2.12 20.54 0.73
C GLY A 90 -2.24 19.26 -0.11
N SER A 91 -3.28 19.20 -0.94
CA SER A 91 -3.46 18.12 -1.93
C SER A 91 -2.76 18.53 -3.25
N PRO A 92 -1.98 17.64 -3.90
CA PRO A 92 -1.69 16.25 -3.53
C PRO A 92 -0.74 16.13 -2.33
N TYR A 93 -0.99 15.15 -1.46
CA TYR A 93 -0.26 15.00 -0.20
C TYR A 93 1.06 14.26 -0.43
N SER A 94 2.15 14.83 0.08
CA SER A 94 3.46 14.19 0.11
C SER A 94 4.13 14.39 1.47
N PHE A 95 4.72 13.32 2.00
CA PHE A 95 5.44 13.33 3.27
C PHE A 95 6.59 12.33 3.22
N THR A 96 7.77 12.74 3.67
CA THR A 96 8.92 11.83 3.80
C THR A 96 9.01 11.35 5.24
N TRP A 97 8.76 10.07 5.47
CA TRP A 97 8.93 9.44 6.78
C TRP A 97 10.36 8.96 6.95
N ASP A 98 11.07 9.51 7.95
CA ASP A 98 12.42 9.05 8.31
C ASP A 98 12.35 7.77 9.15
N THR A 99 12.61 6.62 8.52
CA THR A 99 12.61 5.33 9.20
C THR A 99 13.97 4.97 9.82
N THR A 100 14.98 5.84 9.73
CA THR A 100 16.32 5.54 10.28
C THR A 100 16.34 5.53 11.80
N SER A 101 15.49 6.35 12.42
CA SER A 101 15.30 6.45 13.88
C SER A 101 14.26 5.48 14.42
N GLU A 102 13.57 4.74 13.55
CA GLU A 102 12.54 3.77 13.92
C GLU A 102 13.18 2.43 14.28
N ALA A 103 12.48 1.68 15.15
CA ALA A 103 12.87 0.31 15.44
C ALA A 103 12.74 -0.55 14.17
N GLU A 104 13.61 -1.56 14.05
CA GLU A 104 13.44 -2.55 13.00
C GLU A 104 12.16 -3.35 13.26
N GLY A 105 11.37 -3.57 12.22
CA GLY A 105 10.05 -4.17 12.39
C GLY A 105 9.11 -3.96 11.21
N THR A 106 7.89 -4.45 11.38
CA THR A 106 6.80 -4.27 10.41
C THR A 106 5.82 -3.25 10.95
N TYR A 107 5.49 -2.25 10.13
CA TYR A 107 4.57 -1.17 10.42
C TYR A 107 3.41 -1.17 9.42
N GLN A 108 2.19 -0.91 9.90
CA GLN A 108 1.02 -0.69 9.06
C GLN A 108 0.75 0.80 8.91
N LEU A 109 0.88 1.33 7.70
CA LEU A 109 0.50 2.70 7.39
C LEU A 109 -0.93 2.75 6.89
N SER A 110 -1.73 3.64 7.46
CA SER A 110 -3.08 3.94 6.97
C SER A 110 -3.32 5.44 6.96
N ILE A 111 -4.31 5.89 6.21
CA ILE A 111 -4.65 7.31 6.12
C ILE A 111 -6.09 7.48 6.55
N ARG A 112 -6.31 8.45 7.41
CA ARG A 112 -7.62 8.83 7.90
C ARG A 112 -7.93 10.25 7.44
N ALA A 113 -9.01 10.40 6.70
CA ALA A 113 -9.59 11.69 6.34
C ALA A 113 -10.92 11.86 7.08
N THR A 114 -11.16 13.06 7.62
CA THR A 114 -12.40 13.39 8.35
C THR A 114 -13.10 14.54 7.65
N ARG A 115 -14.43 14.46 7.54
CA ARG A 115 -15.28 15.54 7.00
C ARG A 115 -16.67 15.47 7.61
N GLY A 116 -17.17 16.57 8.16
CA GLY A 116 -18.52 16.64 8.75
C GLY A 116 -18.76 15.59 9.84
N GLY A 117 -17.71 15.21 10.58
CA GLY A 117 -17.76 14.15 11.59
C GLY A 117 -17.69 12.71 11.06
N ALA A 118 -17.75 12.50 9.74
CA ALA A 118 -17.53 11.19 9.13
C ALA A 118 -16.03 10.90 8.95
N VAL A 119 -15.64 9.65 9.14
CA VAL A 119 -14.25 9.18 9.05
C VAL A 119 -14.10 8.24 7.85
N PHE A 120 -13.15 8.54 6.98
CA PHE A 120 -12.80 7.78 5.79
C PHE A 120 -11.37 7.26 5.93
N THR A 121 -11.20 5.95 5.87
CA THR A 121 -9.90 5.29 6.05
C THR A 121 -9.45 4.60 4.77
N SER A 122 -8.18 4.74 4.41
CA SER A 122 -7.59 4.06 3.26
C SER A 122 -7.27 2.59 3.56
N ALA A 123 -7.01 1.81 2.50
CA ALA A 123 -6.45 0.48 2.66
C ALA A 123 -5.05 0.55 3.30
N PRO A 124 -4.71 -0.36 4.22
CA PRO A 124 -3.41 -0.34 4.88
C PRO A 124 -2.26 -0.62 3.90
N ARG A 125 -1.07 -0.16 4.27
CA ARG A 125 0.20 -0.39 3.58
C ARG A 125 1.21 -0.95 4.55
N THR A 126 1.82 -2.08 4.20
CA THR A 126 2.80 -2.73 5.07
C THR A 126 4.20 -2.24 4.70
N VAL A 127 4.91 -1.66 5.69
CA VAL A 127 6.30 -1.22 5.55
C VAL A 127 7.16 -2.03 6.51
N ILE A 128 8.26 -2.59 6.01
CA ILE A 128 9.24 -3.35 6.78
C ILE A 128 10.50 -2.50 6.85
N VAL A 129 10.85 -2.08 8.07
CA VAL A 129 12.10 -1.40 8.37
C VAL A 129 13.13 -2.46 8.69
N ASP A 130 14.11 -2.62 7.81
CA ASP A 130 15.19 -3.60 7.93
C ASP A 130 16.52 -2.90 7.63
N ARG A 131 17.37 -2.76 8.64
CA ARG A 131 18.72 -2.19 8.52
C ARG A 131 19.79 -3.26 8.76
N THR A 132 19.42 -4.54 8.77
CA THR A 132 20.38 -5.63 8.88
C THR A 132 21.19 -5.72 7.59
N ALA A 133 22.52 -5.60 7.71
CA ALA A 133 23.40 -5.77 6.58
C ALA A 133 23.36 -7.25 6.14
N PRO A 134 23.28 -7.55 4.83
CA PRO A 134 23.39 -8.93 4.38
C PRO A 134 24.75 -9.48 4.80
N THR A 135 24.74 -10.55 5.60
CA THR A 135 25.97 -11.24 5.98
C THR A 135 26.43 -12.06 4.79
N VAL A 136 27.41 -11.55 4.04
CA VAL A 136 28.08 -12.35 3.00
C VAL A 136 28.96 -13.38 3.72
N ALA A 137 28.51 -14.63 3.76
CA ALA A 137 29.39 -15.74 4.13
C ALA A 137 30.36 -15.97 2.96
N SER A 138 31.56 -15.41 3.05
CA SER A 138 32.66 -15.82 2.19
C SER A 138 33.11 -17.20 2.65
N PHE A 139 32.72 -18.24 1.91
CA PHE A 139 33.50 -19.47 1.93
C PHE A 139 34.82 -19.14 1.24
N LEU A 140 35.89 -18.97 2.03
CA LEU A 140 37.24 -19.11 1.47
C LEU A 140 37.28 -20.50 0.81
N PRO A 141 37.73 -20.65 -0.44
CA PRO A 141 38.13 -21.97 -0.89
C PRO A 141 39.19 -22.45 0.11
N ALA A 142 38.95 -23.59 0.73
CA ALA A 142 40.00 -24.28 1.46
C ALA A 142 41.14 -24.49 0.45
N LYS A 143 42.25 -23.79 0.66
CA LYS A 143 43.54 -24.17 0.08
C LYS A 143 43.83 -25.53 0.70
N ASP A 144 43.53 -26.60 -0.04
CA ASP A 144 44.22 -27.90 -0.02
C ASP A 144 43.52 -28.88 -0.99
N ALA A 145 43.95 -28.86 -2.25
CA ALA A 145 43.92 -30.05 -3.09
C ALA A 145 45.37 -30.32 -3.54
N VAL A 146 46.09 -31.00 -2.65
CA VAL A 146 47.36 -31.66 -2.93
C VAL A 146 47.12 -32.82 -3.92
N THR A 147 47.97 -32.87 -4.95
CA THR A 147 48.47 -34.00 -5.77
C THR A 147 47.66 -35.31 -5.89
N VAL A 148 47.38 -35.70 -7.16
CA VAL A 148 47.79 -37.00 -7.76
C VAL A 148 48.20 -36.75 -9.20
#